data_AF-A0A7R9G3J5-F1
#
_entry.id   AF-A0A7R9G3J5-F1
#
_cell.length_a   1.000
_cell.length_b   1.000
_cell.length_c   1.000
_cell.angle_alpha   90.00
_cell.angle_beta   90.00
_cell.angle_gamma   90.00
#
_symmetry.space_group_name_H-M   'P 1'
#
loop_
_entity.id
_entity.type
_entity.pdbx_description
1 polymer ?
#
loop_
_entity_poly.entity_id
_entity_poly.type
_entity_poly.pdbx_seq_one_letter_code
_entity_poly.pdbx_strand_id
1 'polypeptide(L)'
;MVLLDGAPITTADNLEYSFRPVPTGRLEVEVRSPSNAHVALTSAPNETEPMYEILLGGWENSATVIRYNREKPDKVRAETPGLLTSSEFKHFTFEWRHGLIQVKKSDGAVLVEWKDPNPFGVSYYGIRTAWGSKGHWRVKAVDPRSAPVASAPTPFVPSPVAQPGWNVPASVAPSGGSATWVDAAGGEVPPNSVPGGFDNEQVYVARARHEGALLPGKLVPSHGVCYVPWGGAEHGKPEYQVLVGCEPAWVPSVGGQVPDGALPSGETEDGEPLFVGRAKHEGTLSVGKVQASHAVCYIPYGGQEIGYQEYEVLVAKRSPGGGLHEEARAPQLKQTGQQPATREAPSTTWTQADSEP
;
A
#
# COMPACT_ATOMS: atom_id res chain seq x y z
N MET A 1 -2.89 12.26 10.26
CA MET A 1 -2.70 13.67 9.86
C MET A 1 -2.30 13.66 8.39
N VAL A 2 -3.21 14.08 7.50
CA VAL A 2 -2.96 14.12 6.05
C VAL A 2 -1.89 15.20 5.80
N LEU A 3 -0.71 14.81 5.33
CA LEU A 3 0.35 15.77 4.99
C LEU A 3 0.02 16.39 3.63
N LEU A 4 -0.07 17.72 3.59
CA LEU A 4 -0.26 18.50 2.38
C LEU A 4 1.03 18.43 1.53
N ASP A 5 0.91 17.98 0.29
CA ASP A 5 2.02 17.94 -0.67
C ASP A 5 2.71 19.31 -0.79
N GLY A 6 4.04 19.33 -0.66
CA GLY A 6 4.83 20.57 -0.77
C GLY A 6 4.72 21.52 0.42
N ALA A 7 4.16 21.09 1.55
CA ALA A 7 4.17 21.89 2.77
C ALA A 7 5.61 22.26 3.19
N PRO A 8 5.87 23.49 3.64
CA PRO A 8 7.20 23.90 4.11
C PRO A 8 7.67 23.03 5.29
N ILE A 9 8.91 22.57 5.23
CA ILE A 9 9.58 21.82 6.30
C ILE A 9 10.86 22.55 6.67
N THR A 10 11.19 22.61 7.96
CA THR A 10 12.46 23.19 8.42
C THR A 10 13.22 22.11 9.20
N THR A 11 14.51 21.99 8.94
CA THR A 11 15.43 21.10 9.67
C THR A 11 16.41 21.94 10.48
N ALA A 12 16.67 21.51 11.71
CA ALA A 12 17.63 22.18 12.58
C ALA A 12 19.08 21.83 12.18
N ASP A 13 20.03 22.48 12.84
CA ASP A 13 21.45 22.10 12.78
C ASP A 13 21.69 20.93 13.76
N ASN A 14 21.29 19.73 13.37
CA ASN A 14 21.51 18.51 14.14
C ASN A 14 21.61 17.29 13.20
N LEU A 15 21.78 16.09 13.75
CA LEU A 15 21.92 14.88 12.93
C LEU A 15 20.61 14.10 12.79
N GLU A 16 19.47 14.67 13.21
CA GLU A 16 18.21 13.97 13.28
C GLU A 16 17.45 14.07 11.95
N TYR A 17 17.04 12.91 11.42
CA TYR A 17 16.18 12.83 10.25
C TYR A 17 14.70 13.04 10.61
N SER A 18 14.00 13.82 9.80
CA SER A 18 12.54 13.82 9.76
C SER A 18 12.07 12.90 8.64
N PHE A 19 11.54 11.74 9.01
CA PHE A 19 11.05 10.74 8.05
C PHE A 19 9.60 10.98 7.66
N ARG A 20 9.31 10.75 6.38
CA ARG A 20 7.97 10.83 5.79
C ARG A 20 7.79 9.69 4.78
N PRO A 21 6.58 9.16 4.66
CA PRO A 21 6.31 8.10 3.69
C PRO A 21 6.50 8.64 2.27
N VAL A 22 7.00 7.79 1.38
CA VAL A 22 7.01 8.02 -0.07
C VAL A 22 6.53 6.77 -0.79
N PRO A 23 5.35 6.83 -1.46
CA PRO A 23 4.80 5.69 -2.18
C PRO A 23 5.35 5.55 -3.61
N THR A 24 6.14 6.52 -4.09
CA THR A 24 6.59 6.60 -5.49
C THR A 24 8.11 6.50 -5.59
N GLY A 25 8.62 6.22 -6.79
CA GLY A 25 10.07 6.19 -7.05
C GLY A 25 10.69 7.56 -7.30
N ARG A 26 10.04 8.67 -6.91
CA ARG A 26 10.49 10.03 -7.26
C ARG A 26 10.11 11.09 -6.22
N LEU A 27 11.06 11.97 -5.90
CA LEU A 27 10.84 13.20 -5.14
C LEU A 27 11.25 14.43 -5.95
N GLU A 28 10.42 15.47 -5.88
CA GLU A 28 10.83 16.83 -6.20
C GLU A 28 11.14 17.55 -4.89
N VAL A 29 12.38 18.00 -4.76
CA VAL A 29 12.92 18.60 -3.55
C VAL A 29 13.39 20.01 -3.87
N GLU A 30 12.73 21.00 -3.28
CA GLU A 30 13.26 22.35 -3.18
C GLU A 30 13.91 22.51 -1.81
N VAL A 31 15.16 22.96 -1.77
CA VAL A 31 15.89 23.23 -0.52
C VAL A 31 16.67 24.53 -0.61
N ARG A 32 16.58 25.35 0.44
CA ARG A 32 17.51 26.46 0.71
C ARG A 32 18.27 26.15 1.99
N SER A 33 19.59 26.22 1.91
CA SER A 33 20.52 25.82 2.97
C SER A 33 21.92 26.29 2.58
N PRO A 34 22.79 26.75 3.50
CA PRO A 34 24.16 27.09 3.15
C PRO A 34 25.01 25.87 2.73
N SER A 35 24.72 24.68 3.24
CA SER A 35 25.43 23.41 2.94
C SER A 35 24.71 22.18 3.56
N ASN A 36 25.27 20.98 3.38
CA ASN A 36 24.96 19.76 4.14
C ASN A 36 23.47 19.40 4.20
N ALA A 37 22.78 19.41 3.05
CA ALA A 37 21.41 18.93 2.95
C ALA A 37 21.42 17.42 2.67
N HIS A 38 20.79 16.62 3.54
CA HIS A 38 20.78 15.15 3.42
C HIS A 38 19.37 14.66 3.11
N VAL A 39 19.28 13.70 2.18
CA VAL A 39 18.08 12.93 1.89
C VAL A 39 18.39 11.45 2.10
N ALA A 40 17.68 10.82 3.02
CA ALA A 40 17.70 9.38 3.26
C ALA A 40 16.57 8.73 2.50
N LEU A 41 16.80 7.55 1.92
CA LEU A 41 15.77 6.66 1.39
C LEU A 41 15.83 5.35 2.18
N THR A 42 14.75 5.01 2.87
CA THR A 42 14.68 3.91 3.86
C THR A 42 13.43 3.07 3.68
N SER A 43 13.41 1.89 4.29
CA SER A 43 12.26 0.97 4.26
C SER A 43 11.29 1.14 5.45
N ALA A 44 11.59 2.07 6.36
CA ALA A 44 10.85 2.33 7.60
C ALA A 44 10.94 3.84 7.97
N PRO A 45 10.07 4.37 8.87
CA PRO A 45 10.06 5.78 9.28
C PRO A 45 11.22 6.18 10.22
N ASN A 46 12.37 5.52 10.06
CA ASN A 46 13.59 5.69 10.83
C ASN A 46 14.79 5.32 9.95
N GLU A 47 16.00 5.54 10.45
CA GLU A 47 17.20 5.03 9.81
C GLU A 47 17.16 3.49 9.77
N THR A 48 17.47 2.90 8.61
CA THR A 48 17.46 1.46 8.39
C THR A 48 18.79 0.99 7.83
N GLU A 49 19.08 -0.30 7.96
CA GLU A 49 20.07 -0.99 7.15
C GLU A 49 19.32 -2.08 6.38
N PRO A 50 19.17 -1.97 5.05
CA PRO A 50 19.84 -1.03 4.15
C PRO A 50 19.23 0.40 4.07
N MET A 51 20.04 1.39 3.67
CA MET A 51 19.67 2.80 3.47
C MET A 51 20.52 3.46 2.38
N TYR A 52 19.88 4.26 1.52
CA TYR A 52 20.57 5.19 0.63
C TYR A 52 20.62 6.56 1.30
N GLU A 53 21.83 7.08 1.55
CA GLU A 53 22.05 8.43 2.07
C GLU A 53 22.62 9.30 0.94
N ILE A 54 21.87 10.32 0.53
CA ILE A 54 22.31 11.29 -0.47
C ILE A 54 22.63 12.60 0.24
N LEU A 55 23.85 13.11 0.03
CA LEU A 55 24.31 14.37 0.61
C LEU A 55 24.46 15.39 -0.51
N LEU A 56 23.75 16.52 -0.42
CA LEU A 56 23.89 17.68 -1.27
C LEU A 56 24.72 18.76 -0.56
N GLY A 57 25.76 19.26 -1.23
CA GLY A 57 26.60 20.33 -0.69
C GLY A 57 27.34 19.93 0.60
N GLY A 58 27.81 18.69 0.67
CA GLY A 58 28.71 18.24 1.74
C GLY A 58 30.07 18.92 1.68
N TRP A 59 30.84 18.85 2.79
CA TRP A 59 32.20 19.41 2.91
C TRP A 59 32.25 20.88 2.49
N GLU A 60 31.61 21.76 3.27
CA GLU A 60 31.55 23.20 2.96
C GLU A 60 30.94 23.49 1.58
N ASN A 61 29.87 22.77 1.23
CA ASN A 61 29.17 22.95 -0.04
C ASN A 61 30.04 22.66 -1.27
N SER A 62 31.01 21.75 -1.16
CA SER A 62 31.93 21.39 -2.24
C SER A 62 31.51 20.16 -3.03
N ALA A 63 30.75 19.22 -2.46
CA ALA A 63 30.47 17.95 -3.12
C ALA A 63 29.06 17.39 -2.87
N THR A 64 28.62 16.53 -3.79
CA THR A 64 27.41 15.72 -3.69
C THR A 64 27.78 14.24 -3.72
N VAL A 65 27.21 13.43 -2.82
CA VAL A 65 27.52 11.99 -2.74
C VAL A 65 26.28 11.13 -2.60
N ILE A 66 26.40 9.88 -3.06
CA ILE A 66 25.51 8.77 -2.68
C ILE A 66 26.32 7.84 -1.78
N ARG A 67 25.81 7.57 -0.59
CA ARG A 67 26.39 6.69 0.41
C ARG A 67 25.40 5.57 0.76
N TYR A 68 25.92 4.38 1.01
CA TYR A 68 25.12 3.23 1.41
C TYR A 68 25.35 2.96 2.90
N ASN A 69 24.28 2.80 3.69
CA ASN A 69 24.32 2.53 5.13
C ASN A 69 25.18 3.49 5.97
N ARG A 70 25.37 4.72 5.49
CA ARG A 70 26.24 5.73 6.15
C ARG A 70 27.71 5.26 6.28
N GLU A 71 28.13 4.28 5.49
CA GLU A 71 29.48 3.70 5.48
C GLU A 71 30.39 4.34 4.42
N LYS A 72 31.71 4.32 4.66
CA LYS A 72 32.71 4.69 3.66
C LYS A 72 33.28 3.43 2.99
N PRO A 73 33.70 3.49 1.71
CA PRO A 73 33.70 4.66 0.84
C PRO A 73 32.30 5.02 0.31
N ASP A 74 32.13 6.28 -0.08
CA ASP A 74 30.95 6.73 -0.82
C ASP A 74 30.81 5.90 -2.10
N LYS A 75 29.57 5.54 -2.49
CA LYS A 75 29.32 4.82 -3.73
C LYS A 75 29.56 5.70 -4.94
N VAL A 76 29.23 6.99 -4.81
CA VAL A 76 29.45 8.02 -5.82
C VAL A 76 29.80 9.32 -5.14
N ARG A 77 30.73 10.06 -5.73
CA ARG A 77 31.05 11.44 -5.36
C ARG A 77 31.22 12.29 -6.61
N ALA A 78 30.53 13.44 -6.64
CA ALA A 78 30.70 14.48 -7.64
C ALA A 78 31.06 15.80 -6.97
N GLU A 79 32.02 16.52 -7.54
CA GLU A 79 32.38 17.87 -7.08
C GLU A 79 31.32 18.87 -7.58
N THR A 80 30.67 19.54 -6.62
CA THR A 80 29.55 20.46 -6.83
C THR A 80 29.73 21.73 -5.98
N PRO A 81 30.78 22.53 -6.22
CA PRO A 81 31.07 23.71 -5.40
C PRO A 81 29.96 24.75 -5.51
N GLY A 82 29.48 25.24 -4.37
CA GLY A 82 28.45 26.28 -4.31
C GLY A 82 27.05 25.78 -4.72
N LEU A 83 26.78 24.48 -4.63
CA LEU A 83 25.52 23.89 -5.09
C LEU A 83 24.30 24.49 -4.38
N LEU A 84 24.37 24.62 -3.05
CA LEU A 84 23.30 25.15 -2.21
C LEU A 84 23.54 26.63 -1.84
N THR A 85 22.47 27.37 -1.57
CA THR A 85 22.57 28.76 -1.08
C THR A 85 21.60 28.99 0.07
N SER A 86 21.92 29.96 0.95
CA SER A 86 21.05 30.34 2.08
C SER A 86 19.87 31.22 1.65
N SER A 87 19.98 31.90 0.51
CA SER A 87 19.00 32.89 0.02
C SER A 87 17.95 32.33 -0.93
N GLU A 88 18.28 31.30 -1.72
CA GLU A 88 17.43 30.79 -2.80
C GLU A 88 17.12 29.31 -2.63
N PHE A 89 15.90 28.92 -2.98
CA PHE A 89 15.58 27.51 -3.13
C PHE A 89 16.26 26.95 -4.38
N LYS A 90 17.01 25.86 -4.20
CA LYS A 90 17.53 25.05 -5.29
C LYS A 90 16.62 23.82 -5.46
N HIS A 91 16.31 23.49 -6.70
CA HIS A 91 15.41 22.40 -7.05
C HIS A 91 16.23 21.19 -7.53
N PHE A 92 15.92 20.04 -6.96
CA PHE A 92 16.48 18.75 -7.33
C PHE A 92 15.39 17.70 -7.49
N THR A 93 15.58 16.82 -8.47
CA THR A 93 14.77 15.61 -8.63
C THR A 93 15.56 14.41 -8.16
N PHE A 94 15.00 13.64 -7.24
CA PHE A 94 15.52 12.36 -6.78
C PHE A 94 14.67 11.26 -7.39
N GLU A 95 15.29 10.30 -8.06
CA GLU A 95 14.60 9.16 -8.68
C GLU A 95 15.27 7.86 -8.26
N TRP A 96 14.47 6.87 -7.88
CA TRP A 96 14.93 5.50 -7.65
C TRP A 96 14.01 4.51 -8.35
N ARG A 97 14.60 3.68 -9.22
CA ARG A 97 13.85 2.65 -9.93
C ARG A 97 14.74 1.47 -10.26
N HIS A 98 14.28 0.26 -9.92
CA HIS A 98 15.01 -0.99 -10.16
C HIS A 98 16.46 -0.91 -9.65
N GLY A 99 16.70 -0.29 -8.51
CA GLY A 99 18.05 -0.09 -7.94
C GLY A 99 18.91 0.99 -8.59
N LEU A 100 18.43 1.70 -9.61
CA LEU A 100 19.11 2.91 -10.10
C LEU A 100 18.66 4.10 -9.27
N ILE A 101 19.59 4.78 -8.59
CA ILE A 101 19.38 6.00 -7.81
C ILE A 101 20.02 7.16 -8.57
N GLN A 102 19.22 8.16 -8.93
CA GLN A 102 19.66 9.36 -9.65
C GLN A 102 19.25 10.63 -8.91
N VAL A 103 20.13 11.63 -8.95
CA VAL A 103 19.81 13.00 -8.53
C VAL A 103 20.06 13.93 -9.70
N LYS A 104 19.07 14.74 -10.05
CA LYS A 104 19.10 15.67 -11.20
C LYS A 104 18.87 17.10 -10.75
N LYS A 105 19.49 18.06 -11.43
CA LYS A 105 19.18 19.49 -11.34
C LYS A 105 17.85 19.80 -12.04
N SER A 106 17.36 21.02 -11.85
CA SER A 106 16.14 21.53 -12.51
C SER A 106 16.22 21.59 -14.04
N ASP A 107 17.42 21.68 -14.62
CA ASP A 107 17.65 21.63 -16.06
C ASP A 107 17.70 20.19 -16.61
N GLY A 108 17.53 19.18 -15.74
CA GLY A 108 17.58 17.76 -16.08
C GLY A 108 18.99 17.15 -16.04
N ALA A 109 20.04 17.93 -15.83
CA ALA A 109 21.41 17.41 -15.74
C ALA A 109 21.58 16.50 -14.51
N VAL A 110 22.12 15.30 -14.72
CA VAL A 110 22.41 14.33 -13.65
C VAL A 110 23.61 14.81 -12.83
N LEU A 111 23.44 14.94 -11.51
CA LEU A 111 24.50 15.27 -10.56
C LEU A 111 25.26 14.02 -10.11
N VAL A 112 24.52 13.00 -9.69
CA VAL A 112 25.05 11.72 -9.22
C VAL A 112 24.09 10.61 -9.61
N GLU A 113 24.64 9.46 -9.95
CA GLU A 113 23.90 8.25 -10.30
C GLU A 113 24.63 7.03 -9.76
N TRP A 114 23.91 6.12 -9.12
CA TRP A 114 24.43 4.84 -8.69
C TRP A 114 23.43 3.72 -8.95
N LYS A 115 23.92 2.56 -9.41
CA LYS A 115 23.15 1.33 -9.53
C LYS A 115 23.50 0.40 -8.36
N ASP A 116 22.57 0.20 -7.45
CA ASP A 116 22.69 -0.83 -6.42
C ASP A 116 22.55 -2.22 -7.07
N PRO A 117 23.56 -3.11 -6.92
CA PRO A 117 23.44 -4.50 -7.36
C PRO A 117 22.39 -5.30 -6.58
N ASN A 118 22.06 -4.90 -5.34
CA ASN A 118 21.12 -5.60 -4.45
C ASN A 118 20.09 -4.63 -3.86
N PRO A 119 19.20 -4.06 -4.70
CA PRO A 119 18.34 -2.97 -4.28
C PRO A 119 17.28 -3.40 -3.28
N PHE A 120 16.97 -2.50 -2.34
CA PHE A 120 15.89 -2.68 -1.38
C PHE A 120 14.69 -1.76 -1.66
N GLY A 121 13.54 -2.11 -1.07
CA GLY A 121 12.32 -1.32 -1.17
C GLY A 121 12.37 -0.05 -0.32
N VAL A 122 12.35 1.10 -0.97
CA VAL A 122 12.21 2.41 -0.32
C VAL A 122 10.73 2.72 -0.15
N SER A 123 10.33 3.00 1.10
CA SER A 123 8.95 3.41 1.46
C SER A 123 8.91 4.72 2.25
N TYR A 124 10.07 5.20 2.70
CA TYR A 124 10.22 6.46 3.41
C TYR A 124 11.39 7.26 2.84
N TYR A 125 11.25 8.57 2.92
CA TYR A 125 12.37 9.48 2.79
C TYR A 125 12.58 10.20 4.11
N GLY A 126 13.84 10.41 4.48
CA GLY A 126 14.24 11.27 5.58
C GLY A 126 14.89 12.53 5.03
N ILE A 127 14.62 13.68 5.63
CA ILE A 127 15.40 14.91 5.37
C ILE A 127 16.06 15.42 6.65
N ARG A 128 17.28 15.94 6.53
CA ARG A 128 17.97 16.69 7.58
C ARG A 128 18.98 17.67 7.00
N THR A 129 19.39 18.64 7.82
CA THR A 129 20.59 19.45 7.58
C THR A 129 21.57 19.22 8.71
N ALA A 130 22.87 19.26 8.43
CA ALA A 130 23.90 18.89 9.41
C ALA A 130 25.03 19.94 9.53
N TRP A 131 25.74 19.92 10.65
CA TRP A 131 26.96 20.69 10.96
C TRP A 131 26.95 22.14 10.46
N GLY A 132 26.36 23.04 11.26
CA GLY A 132 26.33 24.48 11.01
C GLY A 132 25.25 24.92 10.03
N SER A 133 24.30 24.04 9.69
CA SER A 133 23.36 24.28 8.61
C SER A 133 21.91 24.09 9.03
N LYS A 134 21.05 25.05 8.66
CA LYS A 134 19.60 24.96 8.79
C LYS A 134 18.98 24.95 7.41
N GLY A 135 18.12 23.98 7.16
CA GLY A 135 17.47 23.79 5.87
C GLY A 135 16.01 24.21 5.92
N HIS A 136 15.56 24.86 4.86
CA HIS A 136 14.13 24.98 4.58
C HIS A 136 13.82 24.24 3.29
N TRP A 137 12.77 23.44 3.34
CA TRP A 137 12.47 22.42 2.34
C TRP A 137 11.04 22.53 1.86
N ARG A 138 10.81 22.15 0.60
CA ARG A 138 9.51 21.72 0.10
C ARG A 138 9.74 20.42 -0.65
N VAL A 139 9.07 19.37 -0.22
CA VAL A 139 9.23 18.04 -0.82
C VAL A 139 7.88 17.56 -1.33
N LYS A 140 7.86 17.07 -2.57
CA LYS A 140 6.70 16.45 -3.19
C LYS A 140 7.07 15.06 -3.65
N ALA A 141 6.32 14.05 -3.21
CA ALA A 141 6.38 12.73 -3.80
C ALA A 141 5.58 12.76 -5.09
N VAL A 142 6.25 12.59 -6.23
CA VAL A 142 5.61 12.70 -7.54
C VAL A 142 5.35 11.30 -8.07
N ASP A 143 4.11 11.02 -8.49
CA ASP A 143 3.83 9.86 -9.33
C ASP A 143 4.42 10.15 -10.72
N PRO A 144 5.35 9.34 -11.24
CA PRO A 144 5.87 9.54 -12.60
C PRO A 144 4.78 9.58 -13.69
N ARG A 145 3.55 9.14 -13.39
CA ARG A 145 2.37 9.21 -14.26
C ARG A 145 1.56 10.51 -14.15
N SER A 146 1.85 11.38 -13.19
CA SER A 146 1.08 12.61 -12.92
C SER A 146 1.66 13.88 -13.55
N ALA A 147 2.58 13.78 -14.51
CA ALA A 147 3.05 14.95 -15.25
C ALA A 147 1.89 15.53 -16.10
N PRO A 148 1.62 16.85 -16.03
CA PRO A 148 0.54 17.46 -16.79
C PRO A 148 0.87 17.44 -18.28
N VAL A 149 -0.01 16.82 -19.07
CA VAL A 149 0.02 16.91 -20.53
C VAL A 149 -0.37 18.33 -20.92
N ALA A 150 0.63 19.16 -21.24
CA ALA A 150 0.40 20.47 -21.81
C ALA A 150 -0.08 20.33 -23.28
N SER A 151 -1.32 20.74 -23.50
CA SER A 151 -1.92 21.38 -24.69
C SER A 151 -1.49 20.89 -26.11
N ALA A 152 -2.49 20.32 -26.80
CA ALA A 152 -2.63 19.83 -28.19
C ALA A 152 -2.06 20.73 -29.34
N PRO A 153 -2.13 20.37 -30.67
CA PRO A 153 -2.86 19.26 -31.30
C PRO A 153 -2.23 18.56 -32.54
N THR A 154 -2.95 17.53 -32.99
CA THR A 154 -3.06 16.86 -34.30
C THR A 154 -2.14 15.67 -34.66
N PRO A 155 -2.71 14.66 -35.38
CA PRO A 155 -2.15 13.32 -35.49
C PRO A 155 -1.38 13.15 -36.81
N PHE A 156 -0.15 12.65 -36.75
CA PHE A 156 0.44 11.97 -37.90
C PHE A 156 1.44 10.91 -37.41
N VAL A 157 1.21 9.69 -37.91
CA VAL A 157 1.99 8.47 -37.68
C VAL A 157 3.40 8.66 -38.25
N PRO A 158 4.46 8.07 -37.64
CA PRO A 158 4.82 6.72 -38.07
C PRO A 158 5.35 5.78 -36.97
N SER A 159 5.34 4.51 -37.39
CA SER A 159 5.74 3.24 -36.81
C SER A 159 7.09 3.13 -36.07
N PRO A 160 7.29 2.00 -35.34
CA PRO A 160 8.18 1.89 -34.19
C PRO A 160 9.50 1.15 -34.48
N VAL A 161 10.58 1.56 -33.83
CA VAL A 161 11.81 0.76 -33.61
C VAL A 161 12.51 1.34 -32.36
N ALA A 162 12.87 0.66 -31.27
CA ALA A 162 12.78 -0.74 -30.87
C ALA A 162 12.75 -0.81 -29.32
N GLN A 163 11.98 -1.76 -28.77
CA GLN A 163 12.12 -2.26 -27.40
C GLN A 163 12.94 -3.56 -27.46
N PRO A 164 13.78 -3.89 -26.45
CA PRO A 164 14.03 -5.29 -26.13
C PRO A 164 12.77 -5.87 -25.47
N GLY A 165 12.32 -7.03 -25.97
CA GLY A 165 11.07 -7.73 -25.63
C GLY A 165 10.78 -7.83 -24.13
N TRP A 166 9.53 -7.98 -23.71
CA TRP A 166 8.64 -9.08 -24.10
C TRP A 166 7.17 -8.66 -24.22
N ASN A 167 6.51 -9.23 -25.24
CA ASN A 167 5.08 -9.20 -25.49
C ASN A 167 4.28 -9.76 -24.31
N VAL A 168 3.34 -8.97 -23.82
CA VAL A 168 2.06 -9.45 -23.30
C VAL A 168 0.95 -8.78 -24.10
N PRO A 169 -0.04 -9.52 -24.64
CA PRO A 169 -1.03 -8.96 -25.55
C PRO A 169 -1.81 -7.83 -24.89
N ALA A 170 -1.74 -6.64 -25.50
CA ALA A 170 -2.56 -5.49 -25.19
C ALA A 170 -3.98 -5.73 -25.69
N SER A 171 -4.80 -6.43 -24.91
CA SER A 171 -6.25 -6.40 -25.07
C SER A 171 -6.94 -6.93 -23.82
N VAL A 172 -7.17 -6.06 -22.84
CA VAL A 172 -8.47 -5.79 -22.21
C VAL A 172 -8.28 -4.49 -21.42
N ALA A 173 -9.05 -3.46 -21.77
CA ALA A 173 -9.08 -2.20 -21.02
C ALA A 173 -9.38 -2.45 -19.53
N PRO A 174 -8.76 -1.75 -18.57
CA PRO A 174 -9.19 -1.85 -17.19
C PRO A 174 -10.51 -1.09 -17.05
N SER A 175 -11.62 -1.77 -17.37
CA SER A 175 -12.90 -1.45 -16.74
C SER A 175 -12.71 -1.70 -15.26
N GLY A 176 -12.91 -0.69 -14.41
CA GLY A 176 -12.93 -0.84 -12.96
C GLY A 176 -13.82 -2.02 -12.59
N GLY A 177 -13.19 -3.13 -12.17
CA GLY A 177 -13.84 -4.41 -11.99
C GLY A 177 -14.18 -4.67 -10.53
N SER A 178 -15.26 -5.41 -10.31
CA SER A 178 -15.49 -6.09 -9.04
C SER A 178 -14.39 -7.14 -8.83
N ALA A 179 -13.82 -7.22 -7.62
CA ALA A 179 -12.88 -8.28 -7.24
C ALA A 179 -13.44 -9.66 -7.62
N THR A 180 -12.69 -10.43 -8.39
CA THR A 180 -13.13 -11.73 -8.94
C THR A 180 -12.05 -12.78 -8.73
N TRP A 181 -12.44 -14.01 -8.38
CA TRP A 181 -11.55 -15.15 -8.28
C TRP A 181 -11.63 -15.99 -9.55
N VAL A 182 -10.51 -16.22 -10.22
CA VAL A 182 -10.42 -16.96 -11.50
C VAL A 182 -9.64 -18.24 -11.28
N ASP A 183 -10.20 -19.38 -11.68
CA ASP A 183 -9.52 -20.68 -11.64
C ASP A 183 -8.29 -20.66 -12.56
N ALA A 184 -7.17 -21.20 -12.09
CA ALA A 184 -5.91 -21.27 -12.79
C ALA A 184 -5.08 -22.47 -12.28
N ALA A 185 -4.05 -22.85 -13.03
CA ALA A 185 -3.17 -23.94 -12.63
C ALA A 185 -1.76 -23.80 -13.21
N GLY A 186 -0.80 -24.54 -12.63
CA GLY A 186 0.51 -24.76 -13.23
C GLY A 186 1.35 -23.49 -13.47
N GLY A 187 1.16 -22.46 -12.63
CA GLY A 187 1.87 -21.18 -12.74
C GLY A 187 1.18 -20.15 -13.63
N GLU A 188 0.01 -20.46 -14.19
CA GLU A 188 -0.79 -19.51 -14.94
C GLU A 188 -1.16 -18.29 -14.06
N VAL A 189 -0.90 -17.10 -14.61
CA VAL A 189 -1.25 -15.81 -14.02
C VAL A 189 -2.26 -15.12 -14.94
N PRO A 190 -3.56 -15.10 -14.60
CA PRO A 190 -4.57 -14.42 -15.39
C PRO A 190 -4.29 -12.91 -15.53
N PRO A 191 -4.75 -12.26 -16.62
CA PRO A 191 -4.65 -10.81 -16.77
C PRO A 191 -5.32 -10.06 -15.60
N ASN A 192 -4.76 -8.90 -15.24
CA ASN A 192 -5.24 -8.08 -14.11
C ASN A 192 -5.20 -8.77 -12.73
N SER A 193 -4.32 -9.76 -12.57
CA SER A 193 -4.05 -10.39 -11.28
C SER A 193 -3.49 -9.41 -10.26
N VAL A 194 -3.95 -9.54 -9.01
CA VAL A 194 -3.56 -8.68 -7.90
C VAL A 194 -2.17 -9.07 -7.39
N PRO A 195 -1.17 -8.17 -7.43
CA PRO A 195 0.14 -8.40 -6.84
C PRO A 195 0.03 -8.58 -5.32
N GLY A 196 0.58 -9.68 -4.81
CA GLY A 196 0.59 -10.00 -3.38
C GLY A 196 1.84 -9.48 -2.67
N GLY A 197 2.99 -9.59 -3.31
CA GLY A 197 4.27 -9.20 -2.75
C GLY A 197 5.44 -9.65 -3.63
N PHE A 198 6.60 -9.90 -3.03
CA PHE A 198 7.80 -10.30 -3.77
C PHE A 198 8.61 -11.31 -2.95
N ASP A 199 8.92 -12.45 -3.57
CA ASP A 199 9.69 -13.57 -3.00
C ASP A 199 10.54 -14.15 -4.13
N ASN A 200 11.71 -13.55 -4.37
CA ASN A 200 12.59 -13.74 -5.55
C ASN A 200 11.96 -13.39 -6.92
N GLU A 201 10.64 -13.51 -7.05
CA GLU A 201 9.81 -13.06 -8.15
C GLU A 201 8.52 -12.39 -7.64
N GLN A 202 7.75 -11.82 -8.56
CA GLN A 202 6.42 -11.30 -8.26
C GLN A 202 5.49 -12.45 -7.86
N VAL A 203 4.94 -12.39 -6.65
CA VAL A 203 3.91 -13.34 -6.21
C VAL A 203 2.53 -12.71 -6.27
N TYR A 204 1.51 -13.50 -6.57
CA TYR A 204 0.14 -13.01 -6.73
C TYR A 204 -0.77 -13.51 -5.60
N VAL A 205 -1.80 -12.73 -5.31
CA VAL A 205 -2.84 -13.12 -4.36
C VAL A 205 -3.64 -14.27 -4.96
N ALA A 206 -3.55 -15.43 -4.32
CA ALA A 206 -4.27 -16.62 -4.73
C ALA A 206 -4.93 -17.29 -3.52
N ARG A 207 -5.78 -18.27 -3.79
CA ARG A 207 -6.35 -19.17 -2.78
C ARG A 207 -6.49 -20.58 -3.31
N ALA A 208 -6.44 -21.57 -2.45
CA ALA A 208 -6.60 -22.97 -2.83
C ALA A 208 -7.27 -23.78 -1.73
N ARG A 209 -7.86 -24.93 -2.09
CA ARG A 209 -8.47 -25.85 -1.12
C ARG A 209 -7.41 -26.74 -0.47
N HIS A 210 -7.54 -26.96 0.84
CA HIS A 210 -6.72 -27.91 1.59
C HIS A 210 -7.44 -28.35 2.87
N GLU A 211 -7.52 -29.66 3.12
CA GLU A 211 -8.16 -30.24 4.33
C GLU A 211 -9.56 -29.68 4.65
N GLY A 212 -10.40 -29.49 3.63
CA GLY A 212 -11.76 -28.95 3.78
C GLY A 212 -11.84 -27.43 3.86
N ALA A 213 -10.73 -26.73 4.09
CA ALA A 213 -10.66 -25.27 4.10
C ALA A 213 -10.37 -24.68 2.71
N LEU A 214 -10.74 -23.41 2.51
CA LEU A 214 -10.33 -22.58 1.37
C LEU A 214 -9.39 -21.49 1.88
N LEU A 215 -8.12 -21.55 1.51
CA LEU A 215 -7.06 -20.78 2.17
C LEU A 215 -6.44 -19.74 1.24
N PRO A 216 -6.36 -18.47 1.64
CA PRO A 216 -5.53 -17.46 0.98
C PRO A 216 -4.04 -17.79 1.07
N GLY A 217 -3.29 -17.47 0.01
CA GLY A 217 -1.87 -17.81 -0.12
C GLY A 217 -1.17 -17.07 -1.27
N LYS A 218 0.09 -17.46 -1.53
CA LYS A 218 0.95 -16.85 -2.56
C LYS A 218 1.06 -17.74 -3.79
N LEU A 219 0.71 -17.22 -4.95
CA LEU A 219 1.08 -17.85 -6.23
C LEU A 219 2.51 -17.47 -6.58
N VAL A 220 3.36 -18.47 -6.80
CA VAL A 220 4.75 -18.33 -7.27
C VAL A 220 4.82 -18.90 -8.70
N PRO A 221 4.75 -18.06 -9.74
CA PRO A 221 4.59 -18.51 -11.12
C PRO A 221 5.67 -19.48 -11.58
N SER A 222 6.95 -19.22 -11.25
CA SER A 222 8.05 -20.09 -11.67
C SER A 222 8.04 -21.47 -11.01
N HIS A 223 7.41 -21.60 -9.83
CA HIS A 223 7.24 -22.88 -9.14
C HIS A 223 5.98 -23.64 -9.62
N GLY A 224 5.08 -22.95 -10.34
CA GLY A 224 3.87 -23.55 -10.87
C GLY A 224 2.76 -23.80 -9.83
N VAL A 225 2.88 -23.25 -8.63
CA VAL A 225 1.98 -23.57 -7.50
C VAL A 225 1.56 -22.33 -6.69
N CYS A 226 0.38 -22.42 -6.08
CA CYS A 226 -0.05 -21.56 -4.98
C CYS A 226 0.35 -22.21 -3.64
N TYR A 227 1.13 -21.52 -2.83
CA TYR A 227 1.45 -21.94 -1.48
C TYR A 227 0.43 -21.40 -0.49
N VAL A 228 -0.16 -22.30 0.31
CA VAL A 228 -1.12 -21.95 1.36
C VAL A 228 -0.61 -22.38 2.75
N PRO A 229 -0.76 -21.54 3.80
CA PRO A 229 -0.36 -21.88 5.16
C PRO A 229 -1.47 -22.68 5.88
N TRP A 230 -1.13 -23.85 6.43
CA TRP A 230 -2.06 -24.65 7.25
C TRP A 230 -1.34 -25.65 8.17
N GLY A 231 -1.81 -25.75 9.41
CA GLY A 231 -1.38 -26.79 10.36
C GLY A 231 0.12 -26.73 10.71
N GLY A 232 0.73 -25.55 10.67
CA GLY A 232 2.17 -25.38 10.89
C GLY A 232 3.05 -25.52 9.65
N ALA A 233 2.49 -25.83 8.47
CA ALA A 233 3.25 -26.09 7.25
C ALA A 233 2.80 -25.22 6.05
N GLU A 234 3.71 -25.06 5.09
CA GLU A 234 3.45 -24.49 3.77
C GLU A 234 3.09 -25.61 2.78
N HIS A 235 1.95 -25.48 2.08
CA HIS A 235 1.45 -26.49 1.15
C HIS A 235 1.33 -25.93 -0.27
N GLY A 236 2.09 -26.49 -1.20
CA GLY A 236 1.99 -26.14 -2.62
C GLY A 236 0.79 -26.82 -3.29
N LYS A 237 -0.07 -26.03 -3.96
CA LYS A 237 -1.25 -26.49 -4.70
C LYS A 237 -1.09 -26.12 -6.19
N PRO A 238 -1.12 -27.11 -7.10
CA PRO A 238 -0.99 -26.85 -8.53
C PRO A 238 -2.26 -26.27 -9.16
N GLU A 239 -3.41 -26.46 -8.52
CA GLU A 239 -4.71 -25.90 -8.88
C GLU A 239 -5.13 -24.88 -7.83
N TYR A 240 -5.53 -23.69 -8.28
CA TYR A 240 -5.81 -22.55 -7.40
C TYR A 240 -6.71 -21.54 -8.08
N GLN A 241 -7.15 -20.54 -7.30
CA GLN A 241 -7.84 -19.36 -7.81
C GLN A 241 -6.98 -18.12 -7.61
N VAL A 242 -6.86 -17.27 -8.63
CA VAL A 242 -6.14 -15.99 -8.56
C VAL A 242 -7.13 -14.84 -8.46
N LEU A 243 -6.84 -13.87 -7.59
CA LEU A 243 -7.64 -12.67 -7.45
C LEU A 243 -7.33 -11.70 -8.60
N VAL A 244 -8.36 -11.26 -9.33
CA VAL A 244 -8.24 -10.34 -10.47
C VAL A 244 -9.21 -9.17 -10.36
N GLY A 245 -8.88 -8.10 -11.09
CA GLY A 245 -9.85 -7.08 -11.49
C GLY A 245 -10.22 -6.04 -10.44
N CYS A 246 -9.67 -6.10 -9.22
CA CYS A 246 -9.84 -5.05 -8.21
C CYS A 246 -8.60 -4.16 -8.05
N GLU A 247 -8.82 -2.92 -7.59
CA GLU A 247 -7.75 -2.07 -7.08
C GLU A 247 -7.43 -2.43 -5.62
N PRO A 248 -6.29 -3.08 -5.35
CA PRO A 248 -5.92 -3.45 -4.00
C PRO A 248 -5.50 -2.22 -3.19
N ALA A 249 -5.98 -2.13 -1.96
CA ALA A 249 -5.40 -1.31 -0.91
C ALA A 249 -4.94 -2.24 0.21
N TRP A 250 -3.71 -2.05 0.69
CA TRP A 250 -3.17 -2.82 1.81
C TRP A 250 -3.21 -1.94 3.04
N VAL A 251 -4.00 -2.35 4.03
CA VAL A 251 -4.26 -1.57 5.23
C VAL A 251 -3.51 -2.22 6.39
N PRO A 252 -2.55 -1.53 7.03
CA PRO A 252 -1.89 -2.03 8.22
C PRO A 252 -2.91 -2.41 9.28
N SER A 253 -2.72 -3.58 9.89
CA SER A 253 -3.60 -4.13 10.90
C SER A 253 -2.83 -4.96 11.90
N VAL A 254 -3.45 -5.23 13.04
CA VAL A 254 -2.85 -5.98 14.15
C VAL A 254 -3.86 -6.88 14.83
N GLY A 255 -3.40 -7.97 15.42
CA GLY A 255 -4.17 -8.73 16.42
C GLY A 255 -5.57 -9.19 15.96
N GLY A 256 -5.68 -9.67 14.72
CA GLY A 256 -6.95 -10.17 14.15
C GLY A 256 -7.88 -9.10 13.62
N GLN A 257 -7.52 -7.81 13.70
CA GLN A 257 -8.37 -6.73 13.19
C GLN A 257 -8.52 -6.85 11.67
N VAL A 258 -9.76 -6.71 11.22
CA VAL A 258 -10.13 -6.76 9.80
C VAL A 258 -10.75 -5.41 9.44
N PRO A 259 -10.08 -4.58 8.62
CA PRO A 259 -10.59 -3.27 8.22
C PRO A 259 -11.86 -3.35 7.37
N ASP A 260 -12.66 -2.28 7.41
CA ASP A 260 -13.82 -2.13 6.53
C ASP A 260 -13.41 -2.21 5.05
N GLY A 261 -14.13 -3.02 4.29
CA GLY A 261 -13.84 -3.29 2.88
C GLY A 261 -12.82 -4.39 2.63
N ALA A 262 -12.34 -5.07 3.67
CA ALA A 262 -11.60 -6.32 3.52
C ALA A 262 -12.46 -7.36 2.78
N LEU A 263 -11.84 -8.06 1.84
CA LEU A 263 -12.54 -9.07 1.04
C LEU A 263 -12.48 -10.43 1.75
N PRO A 264 -13.63 -11.04 2.14
CA PRO A 264 -13.66 -12.44 2.56
C PRO A 264 -13.11 -13.30 1.42
N SER A 265 -12.00 -13.97 1.69
CA SER A 265 -11.16 -14.57 0.65
C SER A 265 -10.98 -16.06 0.82
N GLY A 266 -11.44 -16.62 1.94
CA GLY A 266 -11.40 -18.04 2.23
C GLY A 266 -12.28 -18.36 3.43
N GLU A 267 -12.28 -19.62 3.83
CA GLU A 267 -12.98 -20.12 5.00
C GLU A 267 -12.20 -21.30 5.61
N THR A 268 -12.23 -21.42 6.94
CA THR A 268 -11.72 -22.62 7.64
C THR A 268 -12.66 -23.80 7.43
N GLU A 269 -12.23 -24.99 7.86
CA GLU A 269 -13.05 -26.20 7.88
C GLU A 269 -14.38 -26.06 8.64
N ASP A 270 -14.44 -25.17 9.64
CA ASP A 270 -15.62 -24.87 10.44
C ASP A 270 -16.45 -23.68 9.88
N GLY A 271 -16.03 -23.10 8.75
CA GLY A 271 -16.69 -21.97 8.11
C GLY A 271 -16.32 -20.59 8.67
N GLU A 272 -15.24 -20.47 9.45
CA GLU A 272 -14.74 -19.15 9.85
C GLU A 272 -14.21 -18.40 8.62
N PRO A 273 -14.67 -17.17 8.34
CA PRO A 273 -14.17 -16.40 7.20
C PRO A 273 -12.70 -16.01 7.38
N LEU A 274 -11.90 -16.22 6.33
CA LEU A 274 -10.50 -15.84 6.24
C LEU A 274 -10.31 -14.66 5.29
N PHE A 275 -9.33 -13.81 5.59
CA PHE A 275 -8.99 -12.63 4.79
C PHE A 275 -7.57 -12.74 4.25
N VAL A 276 -7.29 -12.05 3.14
CA VAL A 276 -5.92 -11.97 2.63
C VAL A 276 -5.13 -11.01 3.50
N GLY A 277 -4.05 -11.52 4.09
CA GLY A 277 -3.04 -10.72 4.76
C GLY A 277 -1.70 -10.83 4.06
N ARG A 278 -0.79 -9.91 4.38
CA ARG A 278 0.62 -10.06 4.02
C ARG A 278 1.53 -9.57 5.13
N ALA A 279 2.69 -10.20 5.23
CA ALA A 279 3.72 -9.87 6.21
C ALA A 279 5.10 -9.92 5.55
N LYS A 280 6.05 -9.17 6.15
CA LYS A 280 7.45 -9.21 5.75
C LYS A 280 8.16 -10.34 6.51
N HIS A 281 8.87 -11.20 5.80
CA HIS A 281 9.66 -12.30 6.37
C HIS A 281 10.94 -12.48 5.58
N GLU A 282 12.09 -12.40 6.26
CA GLU A 282 13.42 -12.61 5.64
C GLU A 282 13.65 -11.82 4.34
N GLY A 283 13.22 -10.56 4.30
CA GLY A 283 13.38 -9.69 3.12
C GLY A 283 12.35 -9.93 2.01
N THR A 284 11.47 -10.93 2.15
CA THR A 284 10.32 -11.15 1.27
C THR A 284 9.09 -10.44 1.80
N LEU A 285 8.15 -10.16 0.90
CA LEU A 285 6.79 -9.75 1.24
C LEU A 285 5.86 -10.86 0.78
N SER A 286 5.28 -11.58 1.73
CA SER A 286 4.52 -12.81 1.46
C SER A 286 3.06 -12.64 1.87
N VAL A 287 2.15 -13.13 1.04
CA VAL A 287 0.71 -13.16 1.30
C VAL A 287 0.30 -14.48 1.92
N GLY A 288 -0.72 -14.43 2.78
CA GLY A 288 -1.31 -15.59 3.40
C GLY A 288 -2.68 -15.26 4.01
N LYS A 289 -3.05 -15.99 5.06
CA LYS A 289 -4.39 -15.89 5.67
C LYS A 289 -4.35 -15.06 6.95
N VAL A 290 -5.31 -14.16 7.11
CA VAL A 290 -5.64 -13.56 8.41
C VAL A 290 -6.79 -14.37 8.99
N GLN A 291 -6.56 -14.91 10.18
CA GLN A 291 -7.57 -15.61 10.95
C GLN A 291 -7.87 -14.79 12.20
N ALA A 292 -9.05 -14.16 12.21
CA ALA A 292 -9.42 -13.18 13.22
C ALA A 292 -9.54 -13.81 14.60
N SER A 293 -10.08 -15.02 14.71
CA SER A 293 -10.20 -15.76 15.97
C SER A 293 -8.84 -16.05 16.63
N HIS A 294 -7.78 -16.22 15.83
CA HIS A 294 -6.42 -16.46 16.30
C HIS A 294 -5.63 -15.17 16.54
N ALA A 295 -6.15 -14.03 16.11
CA ALA A 295 -5.47 -12.74 16.14
C ALA A 295 -4.15 -12.69 15.34
N VAL A 296 -4.03 -13.49 14.28
CA VAL A 296 -2.76 -13.72 13.56
C VAL A 296 -2.96 -13.69 12.03
N CYS A 297 -1.96 -13.14 11.32
CA CYS A 297 -1.73 -13.39 9.90
C CYS A 297 -0.67 -14.49 9.74
N TYR A 298 -1.04 -15.58 9.10
CA TYR A 298 -0.12 -16.66 8.78
C TYR A 298 0.35 -16.55 7.33
N ILE A 299 1.66 -16.61 7.11
CA ILE A 299 2.26 -16.67 5.78
C ILE A 299 2.92 -18.04 5.54
N PRO A 300 2.92 -18.52 4.29
CA PRO A 300 3.70 -19.68 3.90
C PRO A 300 5.13 -19.25 3.49
N TYR A 301 6.15 -19.86 4.11
CA TYR A 301 7.55 -19.62 3.75
C TYR A 301 8.46 -20.77 4.20
N GLY A 302 9.36 -21.20 3.32
CA GLY A 302 10.42 -22.16 3.65
C GLY A 302 9.89 -23.51 4.15
N GLY A 303 8.72 -23.95 3.68
CA GLY A 303 8.06 -25.17 4.14
C GLY A 303 7.23 -25.02 5.42
N GLN A 304 7.19 -23.84 6.03
CA GLN A 304 6.51 -23.59 7.31
C GLN A 304 5.37 -22.58 7.19
N GLU A 305 4.40 -22.70 8.09
CA GLU A 305 3.40 -21.67 8.38
C GLU A 305 3.93 -20.75 9.48
N ILE A 306 4.08 -19.47 9.17
CA ILE A 306 4.71 -18.49 10.08
C ILE A 306 3.68 -17.43 10.45
N GLY A 307 3.45 -17.25 11.76
CA GLY A 307 2.45 -16.33 12.30
C GLY A 307 3.01 -14.94 12.62
N TYR A 308 2.24 -13.91 12.27
CA TYR A 308 2.51 -12.50 12.52
C TYR A 308 1.33 -11.81 13.21
N GLN A 309 1.64 -11.00 14.22
CA GLN A 309 0.65 -10.14 14.90
C GLN A 309 0.50 -8.77 14.22
N GLU A 310 1.53 -8.33 13.48
CA GLU A 310 1.52 -7.11 12.68
C GLU A 310 1.60 -7.47 11.20
N TYR A 311 0.64 -6.98 10.42
CA TYR A 311 0.49 -7.36 9.02
C TYR A 311 -0.30 -6.28 8.27
N GLU A 312 -0.49 -6.46 6.97
CA GLU A 312 -1.43 -5.65 6.19
C GLU A 312 -2.57 -6.54 5.71
N VAL A 313 -3.81 -6.03 5.72
CA VAL A 313 -5.00 -6.71 5.19
C VAL A 313 -5.34 -6.12 3.83
N LEU A 314 -5.68 -6.99 2.88
CA LEU A 314 -6.16 -6.58 1.57
C LEU A 314 -7.60 -6.06 1.65
N VAL A 315 -7.79 -4.84 1.16
CA VAL A 315 -9.07 -4.15 1.01
C VAL A 315 -9.29 -3.86 -0.48
N ALA A 316 -10.49 -4.12 -0.99
CA ALA A 316 -10.86 -3.75 -2.35
C ALA A 316 -11.56 -2.39 -2.34
N LYS A 317 -11.02 -1.40 -3.08
CA LYS A 317 -11.71 -0.12 -3.23
C LYS A 317 -13.02 -0.32 -4.01
N ARG A 318 -14.16 0.08 -3.42
CA ARG A 318 -15.42 0.15 -4.16
C ARG A 318 -15.35 1.28 -5.18
N SER A 319 -15.70 0.99 -6.43
CA SER A 319 -15.89 2.03 -7.44
C SER A 319 -17.10 2.91 -7.04
N PRO A 320 -16.99 4.25 -7.06
CA PRO A 320 -18.13 5.13 -6.88
C PRO A 320 -18.99 5.11 -8.15
N GLY A 321 -19.93 4.16 -8.25
CA GLY A 321 -20.77 4.01 -9.43
C GLY A 321 -21.60 2.73 -9.44
N GLY A 322 -22.60 2.68 -8.57
CA GLY A 322 -23.59 1.61 -8.51
C GLY A 322 -24.83 2.07 -7.75
N GLY A 323 -25.42 3.17 -8.22
CA GLY A 323 -26.75 3.55 -7.78
C GLY A 323 -27.76 2.58 -8.38
N LEU A 324 -28.48 1.85 -7.53
CA LEU A 324 -29.82 1.40 -7.83
C LEU A 324 -30.71 1.85 -6.67
N HIS A 325 -31.65 2.73 -7.02
CA HIS A 325 -32.93 2.86 -6.34
C HIS A 325 -33.59 1.48 -6.26
N GLU A 326 -34.09 1.07 -5.09
CA GLU A 326 -35.50 1.25 -4.72
C GLU A 326 -35.76 0.64 -3.32
N GLU A 327 -36.59 1.38 -2.58
CA GLU A 327 -37.38 1.05 -1.40
C GLU A 327 -37.41 -0.39 -0.83
N ALA A 328 -37.11 -0.49 0.47
CA ALA A 328 -37.91 -1.30 1.39
C ALA A 328 -38.52 -0.38 2.45
N ARG A 329 -39.78 -0.07 2.20
CA ARG A 329 -40.71 0.77 2.94
C ARG A 329 -40.97 0.19 4.33
N ALA A 330 -40.57 0.89 5.40
CA ALA A 330 -41.15 0.67 6.73
C ALA A 330 -42.52 1.38 6.80
N PRO A 331 -43.60 0.73 7.26
CA PRO A 331 -44.89 1.38 7.35
C PRO A 331 -44.88 2.38 8.53
N GLN A 332 -45.02 3.65 8.19
CA GLN A 332 -45.22 4.74 9.12
C GLN A 332 -46.69 4.71 9.59
N LEU A 333 -46.93 4.31 10.85
CA LEU A 333 -48.23 4.48 11.49
C LEU A 333 -48.51 5.98 11.67
N LYS A 334 -49.40 6.53 10.85
CA LYS A 334 -50.15 7.74 11.16
C LYS A 334 -51.37 7.34 11.98
N GLN A 335 -51.37 7.61 13.28
CA GLN A 335 -52.61 7.71 14.05
C GLN A 335 -53.02 9.19 14.09
N THR A 336 -53.87 9.58 13.14
CA THR A 336 -54.76 10.73 13.31
C THR A 336 -55.97 10.26 14.10
N GLY A 337 -56.15 10.84 15.28
CA GLY A 337 -57.28 10.57 16.15
C GLY A 337 -58.59 11.17 15.62
N GLN A 338 -59.69 10.54 16.00
CA GLN A 338 -61.01 11.16 16.10
C GLN A 338 -61.84 10.37 17.11
N GLN A 339 -62.09 10.98 18.27
CA GLN A 339 -63.21 10.68 19.16
C GLN A 339 -64.49 11.33 18.59
N PRO A 340 -65.68 10.79 18.88
CA PRO A 340 -66.46 11.41 19.97
C PRO A 340 -67.32 10.46 20.83
N ALA A 341 -67.29 10.74 22.14
CA ALA A 341 -68.39 10.96 23.10
C ALA A 341 -69.63 10.03 23.24
N THR A 342 -69.83 9.62 24.52
CA THR A 342 -71.09 9.41 25.28
C THR A 342 -71.94 8.18 24.93
N ARG A 343 -72.52 7.41 25.88
CA ARG A 343 -73.36 7.81 27.03
C ARG A 343 -73.52 6.65 28.05
N GLU A 344 -73.94 7.02 29.26
CA GLU A 344 -74.04 6.27 30.53
C GLU A 344 -75.03 5.07 30.62
N ALA A 345 -74.67 4.10 31.49
CA ALA A 345 -75.41 3.32 32.53
C ALA A 345 -76.84 2.75 32.26
N PRO A 346 -77.24 1.61 32.88
CA PRO A 346 -77.43 1.55 34.33
C PRO A 346 -77.00 0.26 35.07
N SER A 347 -76.92 0.46 36.39
CA SER A 347 -76.95 -0.46 37.54
C SER A 347 -77.74 -1.76 37.43
N THR A 348 -77.29 -2.82 38.13
CA THR A 348 -78.16 -3.61 39.05
C THR A 348 -77.33 -4.30 40.15
N THR A 349 -77.39 -3.72 41.35
CA THR A 349 -77.72 -4.27 42.68
C THR A 349 -77.56 -5.78 43.01
N TRP A 350 -76.74 -6.03 44.05
CA TRP A 350 -76.90 -6.82 45.30
C TRP A 350 -77.84 -8.04 45.43
N THR A 351 -77.30 -9.09 46.05
CA THR A 351 -77.93 -9.99 47.07
C THR A 351 -76.77 -10.79 47.72
N GLN A 352 -76.31 -10.51 48.95
CA GLN A 352 -76.87 -10.83 50.28
C GLN A 352 -77.21 -12.34 50.40
N ALA A 353 -76.34 -13.19 50.96
CA ALA A 353 -75.98 -13.44 52.37
C ALA A 353 -76.91 -14.45 53.08
N ASP A 354 -76.26 -15.37 53.79
CA ASP A 354 -76.73 -16.28 54.86
C ASP A 354 -77.67 -17.43 54.42
N SER A 355 -77.65 -18.66 54.97
CA SER A 355 -77.32 -19.15 56.30
C SER A 355 -77.17 -20.69 56.19
N GLU A 356 -76.14 -21.30 56.78
CA GLU A 356 -76.19 -22.16 57.99
C GLU A 356 -76.19 -23.66 57.67
N PRO A 357 -75.85 -24.49 58.68
CA PRO A 357 -76.91 -25.24 59.34
C PRO A 357 -77.17 -24.85 60.80
#